data_AF-A0A7K4TBN8-F1
#
_entry.id   AF-A0A7K4TBN8-F1
#
_cell.length_a   1.000
_cell.length_b   1.000
_cell.length_c   1.000
_cell.angle_alpha   90.00
_cell.angle_beta   90.00
_cell.angle_gamma   90.00
#
_symmetry.space_group_name_H-M   'P 1'
#
loop_
_entity.id
_entity.type
_entity.pdbx_description
1 polymer ?
#
loop_
_entity_poly.entity_id
_entity_poly.type
_entity_poly.pdbx_seq_one_letter_code
_entity_poly.pdbx_strand_id
1 'polypeptide(L)'
;AKETHLPKNTTPVKQKPSKELRPMLGAILLGLILFIAAVVAWCYYTVTLRKAERLKTELMDLRADGFIIRNQYGEVVFRLAFHSGSLDLESCSKEGEILSCTRSGGGPLNFFIQTVKPKDTVMCYRVRWEELAAGPAVEHTMFWEDAHWYGGSEMSTQHWPIRLAGYQEPVPYVTSDVYSFRDSFGGILERYWLSSKAAAIKINDSVPFHLGFNATQRALFFQARYKDSPYKPPPGQQPFPELSYRVCVGSDVTSIHKYMVRRYFNKPSKIPAENAFRYPIWSTWALYKKDINQDEVLHFARNIKKYRFNCSHIEIDDMYTQAYGDFDFDPIKFPNVTEMFAKLREDGFKVTLWTHPFINYNSPSMQFSIPPWLYDKEVVEIAQKFTELHESLVAPLLLELAGEVTDTGDPIIRPIWWISPRDEAAHRIDSQFLIGDTLMVAPVLEMGKQERDVYLPVGKWRSYKGELFEKTPVLLTDYPVDLDEVAYFLWVS
;
A
#
# COMPACT_ATOMS: atom_id res chain seq x y z
N ALA A 1 -21.23 35.25 122.74
CA ALA A 1 -22.45 36.02 122.41
C ALA A 1 -22.50 36.14 120.89
N LYS A 2 -23.46 35.49 120.21
CA LYS A 2 -24.76 36.06 119.77
C LYS A 2 -24.54 37.43 119.08
N GLU A 3 -24.99 37.71 117.87
CA GLU A 3 -26.13 37.18 117.13
C GLU A 3 -26.03 37.60 115.65
N THR A 4 -26.71 36.82 114.82
CA THR A 4 -27.13 36.99 113.43
C THR A 4 -27.75 38.35 113.07
N HIS A 5 -27.60 38.78 111.80
CA HIS A 5 -28.72 39.31 111.00
C HIS A 5 -28.48 39.15 109.48
N LEU A 6 -29.50 38.60 108.83
CA LEU A 6 -29.74 38.40 107.38
C LEU A 6 -30.68 39.53 106.88
N PRO A 7 -31.16 39.56 105.61
CA PRO A 7 -30.57 39.90 104.30
C PRO A 7 -31.17 41.18 103.64
N LYS A 8 -30.76 41.54 102.41
CA LYS A 8 -31.70 41.95 101.33
C LYS A 8 -31.13 41.89 99.89
N ASN A 9 -32.07 41.54 99.01
CA ASN A 9 -32.12 41.22 97.59
C ASN A 9 -31.53 42.17 96.51
N THR A 10 -30.92 41.51 95.49
CA THR A 10 -30.99 41.63 94.00
C THR A 10 -30.76 42.94 93.24
N THR A 11 -29.83 42.89 92.27
CA THR A 11 -30.10 42.93 90.80
C THR A 11 -28.84 42.56 89.98
N PRO A 12 -28.97 42.06 88.73
CA PRO A 12 -27.90 41.35 88.01
C PRO A 12 -27.07 42.28 87.10
N VAL A 13 -25.74 42.07 87.06
CA VAL A 13 -24.85 42.78 86.13
C VAL A 13 -24.11 41.78 85.24
N LYS A 14 -24.27 42.00 83.92
CA LYS A 14 -23.68 41.28 82.79
C LYS A 14 -22.19 40.94 82.98
N GLN A 15 -21.84 39.66 82.87
CA GLN A 15 -20.45 39.22 82.72
C GLN A 15 -19.92 39.64 81.33
N LYS A 16 -18.81 40.37 81.33
CA LYS A 16 -17.99 40.62 80.13
C LYS A 16 -17.34 39.29 79.67
N PRO A 17 -17.26 39.01 78.36
CA PRO A 17 -16.58 37.82 77.87
C PRO A 17 -15.09 37.89 78.21
N SER A 18 -14.54 36.77 78.69
CA SER A 18 -13.15 36.64 79.14
C SER A 18 -12.15 36.95 78.02
N LYS A 19 -11.02 37.58 78.39
CA LYS A 19 -9.90 37.94 77.48
C LYS A 19 -9.22 36.73 76.82
N GLU A 20 -9.56 35.50 77.20
CA GLU A 20 -8.98 34.27 76.66
C GLU A 20 -9.79 33.60 75.55
N LEU A 21 -11.03 34.03 75.30
CA LEU A 21 -11.89 33.37 74.31
C LEU A 21 -11.45 33.62 72.85
N ARG A 22 -10.86 34.79 72.57
CA ARG A 22 -10.40 35.19 71.22
C ARG A 22 -9.22 34.37 70.68
N PRO A 23 -8.11 34.17 71.42
CA PRO A 23 -7.01 33.33 70.92
C PRO A 23 -7.41 31.85 70.79
N MET A 24 -8.30 31.36 71.66
CA MET A 24 -8.81 29.98 71.60
C MET A 24 -9.70 29.74 70.37
N LEU A 25 -10.61 30.68 70.05
CA LEU A 25 -11.40 30.65 68.81
C LEU A 25 -10.50 30.74 67.56
N GLY A 26 -9.44 31.55 67.60
CA GLY A 26 -8.45 31.65 66.52
C GLY A 26 -7.69 30.34 66.29
N ALA A 27 -7.27 29.66 67.35
CA ALA A 27 -6.58 28.37 67.27
C ALA A 27 -7.51 27.25 66.74
N ILE A 28 -8.78 27.23 67.16
CA ILE A 28 -9.78 26.30 66.64
C ILE A 28 -10.02 26.53 65.14
N LEU A 29 -10.15 27.79 64.71
CA LEU A 29 -10.33 28.14 63.30
C LEU A 29 -9.11 27.75 62.46
N LEU A 30 -7.89 28.00 62.96
CA LEU A 30 -6.65 27.62 62.30
C LEU A 30 -6.53 26.09 62.18
N GLY A 31 -6.89 25.34 63.23
CA GLY A 31 -6.94 23.89 63.22
C GLY A 31 -7.95 23.33 62.23
N LEU A 32 -9.13 23.97 62.11
CA LEU A 32 -10.14 23.62 61.12
C LEU A 32 -9.67 23.88 59.69
N ILE A 33 -8.98 25.00 59.43
CA ILE A 33 -8.40 25.32 58.12
C ILE A 33 -7.31 24.31 57.75
N LEU A 34 -6.41 23.97 58.67
CA LEU A 34 -5.36 22.99 58.44
C LEU A 34 -5.92 21.59 58.21
N PHE A 35 -6.97 21.20 58.94
CA PHE A 35 -7.68 19.94 58.74
C PHE A 35 -8.35 19.89 57.37
N ILE A 36 -9.05 20.95 56.95
CA ILE A 36 -9.65 21.05 55.62
C ILE A 36 -8.57 20.98 54.54
N ALA A 37 -7.45 21.70 54.69
CA ALA A 37 -6.34 21.65 53.76
C ALA A 37 -5.72 20.25 53.65
N ALA A 38 -5.55 19.54 54.77
CA ALA A 38 -5.06 18.16 54.80
C ALA A 38 -6.05 17.19 54.13
N VAL A 39 -7.36 17.35 54.35
CA VAL A 39 -8.41 16.54 53.70
C VAL A 39 -8.46 16.84 52.20
N VAL A 40 -8.35 18.09 51.78
CA VAL A 40 -8.29 18.46 50.35
C VAL A 40 -7.03 17.91 49.70
N ALA A 41 -5.87 18.02 50.34
CA ALA A 41 -4.62 17.44 49.86
C ALA A 41 -4.69 15.91 49.78
N TRP A 42 -5.31 15.25 50.77
CA TRP A 42 -5.53 13.81 50.78
C TRP A 42 -6.51 13.37 49.69
N CYS A 43 -7.63 14.08 49.51
CA CYS A 43 -8.59 13.85 48.43
C CYS A 43 -7.93 14.05 47.05
N TYR A 44 -7.13 15.10 46.89
CA TYR A 44 -6.37 15.35 45.66
C TYR A 44 -5.33 14.24 45.41
N TYR A 45 -4.58 13.84 46.43
CA TYR A 45 -3.58 12.77 46.35
C TYR A 45 -4.24 11.43 46.00
N THR A 46 -5.35 11.07 46.65
CA THR A 46 -6.07 9.82 46.39
C THR A 46 -6.75 9.78 45.03
N VAL A 47 -7.30 10.91 44.55
CA VAL A 47 -7.84 11.02 43.18
C VAL A 47 -6.71 10.89 42.15
N THR A 48 -5.56 11.53 42.39
CA THR A 48 -4.39 11.47 41.50
C THR A 48 -3.80 10.05 41.47
N LEU A 49 -3.67 9.37 42.62
CA LEU A 49 -3.20 7.98 42.67
C LEU A 49 -4.14 7.01 41.96
N ARG A 50 -5.45 7.16 42.17
CA ARG A 50 -6.47 6.35 41.46
C ARG A 50 -6.46 6.61 39.96
N LYS A 51 -6.11 7.82 39.51
CA LYS A 51 -5.91 8.11 38.08
C LYS A 51 -4.62 7.47 37.55
N ALA A 52 -3.52 7.49 38.30
CA ALA A 52 -2.29 6.79 37.92
C ALA A 52 -2.49 5.27 37.81
N GLU A 53 -3.28 4.66 38.69
CA GLU A 53 -3.68 3.25 38.58
C GLU A 53 -4.58 2.97 37.37
N ARG A 54 -5.36 3.96 36.88
CA ARG A 54 -6.25 3.80 35.72
C ARG A 54 -5.54 3.75 34.37
N LEU A 55 -4.34 4.32 34.25
CA LEU A 55 -3.58 4.36 32.99
C LEU A 55 -2.74 3.11 32.75
N LYS A 56 -2.55 2.28 33.78
CA LYS A 56 -1.90 0.99 33.63
C LYS A 56 -2.84 0.02 32.90
N THR A 57 -2.30 -0.66 31.89
CA THR A 57 -3.06 -1.59 31.05
C THR A 57 -2.26 -2.89 30.89
N GLU A 58 -2.52 -3.85 31.79
CA GLU A 58 -1.79 -5.12 31.86
C GLU A 58 -0.27 -4.89 32.00
N LEU A 59 0.49 -5.24 30.95
CA LEU A 59 1.93 -5.10 30.83
C LEU A 59 2.40 -3.69 30.39
N MET A 60 1.46 -2.79 30.04
CA MET A 60 1.77 -1.45 29.56
C MET A 60 1.50 -0.39 30.64
N ASP A 61 2.48 0.49 30.84
CA ASP A 61 2.41 1.68 31.68
C ASP A 61 2.37 2.92 30.77
N LEU A 62 1.19 3.52 30.61
CA LEU A 62 1.00 4.74 29.81
C LEU A 62 1.33 5.98 30.63
N ARG A 63 2.06 6.91 30.01
CA ARG A 63 2.44 8.22 30.55
C ARG A 63 2.03 9.31 29.56
N ALA A 64 2.09 10.56 30.02
CA ALA A 64 1.78 11.70 29.16
C ALA A 64 2.71 11.77 27.93
N ASP A 65 3.99 11.44 28.10
CA ASP A 65 5.04 11.55 27.10
C ASP A 65 5.37 10.24 26.38
N GLY A 66 4.61 9.17 26.59
CA GLY A 66 4.90 7.87 26.00
C GLY A 66 4.35 6.70 26.78
N PHE A 67 4.85 5.50 26.52
CA PHE A 67 4.54 4.33 27.32
C PHE A 67 5.71 3.36 27.43
N ILE A 68 5.66 2.55 28.48
CA ILE A 68 6.62 1.49 28.76
C ILE A 68 5.88 0.17 28.75
N ILE A 69 6.44 -0.82 28.08
CA ILE A 69 5.96 -2.19 28.10
C ILE A 69 6.94 -3.05 28.90
N ARG A 70 6.38 -3.85 29.79
CA ARG A 70 7.11 -4.83 30.60
C ARG A 70 6.81 -6.25 30.15
N ASN A 71 7.71 -7.19 30.41
CA ASN A 71 7.39 -8.60 30.27
C ASN A 71 6.63 -9.10 31.52
N GLN A 72 6.25 -10.37 31.48
CA GLN A 72 5.66 -11.09 32.61
C GLN A 72 6.52 -11.13 33.89
N TYR A 73 7.82 -10.83 33.78
CA TYR A 73 8.76 -10.75 34.91
C TYR A 73 8.95 -9.31 35.43
N GLY A 74 8.24 -8.33 34.84
CA GLY A 74 8.31 -6.92 35.22
C GLY A 74 9.49 -6.16 34.64
N GLU A 75 10.35 -6.79 33.83
CA GLU A 75 11.47 -6.12 33.17
C GLU A 75 10.96 -5.23 32.05
N VAL A 76 11.61 -4.08 31.85
CA VAL A 76 11.31 -3.21 30.70
C VAL A 76 11.79 -3.89 29.43
N VAL A 77 10.85 -4.16 28.53
CA VAL A 77 11.11 -4.77 27.23
C VAL A 77 11.24 -3.69 26.16
N PHE A 78 10.50 -2.61 26.35
CA PHE A 78 10.24 -1.63 25.31
C PHE A 78 9.81 -0.30 25.94
N ARG A 79 10.38 0.80 25.46
CA ARG A 79 9.95 2.16 25.76
C ARG A 79 9.68 2.90 24.45
N LEU A 80 8.57 3.63 24.43
CA LEU A 80 8.23 4.53 23.34
C LEU A 80 7.88 5.90 23.89
N ALA A 81 8.44 6.94 23.31
CA ALA A 81 8.15 8.33 23.63
C ALA A 81 7.36 8.99 22.51
N PHE A 82 6.42 9.85 22.87
CA PHE A 82 5.66 10.68 21.95
C PHE A 82 6.42 11.99 21.71
N HIS A 83 6.74 12.29 20.44
CA HIS A 83 7.48 13.51 20.08
C HIS A 83 6.54 14.63 19.59
N SER A 84 5.43 14.27 18.95
CA SER A 84 4.44 15.24 18.45
C SER A 84 3.61 15.94 19.54
N GLY A 85 3.76 15.54 20.80
CA GLY A 85 3.11 16.17 21.94
C GLY A 85 2.97 15.21 23.12
N SER A 86 2.60 15.76 24.28
CA SER A 86 2.24 14.97 25.46
C SER A 86 0.72 14.86 25.58
N LEU A 87 0.20 13.68 25.93
CA LEU A 87 -1.22 13.46 26.18
C LEU A 87 -1.68 14.30 27.38
N ASP A 88 -2.84 14.93 27.23
CA ASP A 88 -3.58 15.48 28.37
C ASP A 88 -4.31 14.33 29.06
N LEU A 89 -3.72 13.82 30.14
CA LEU A 89 -4.24 12.68 30.89
C LEU A 89 -5.63 12.93 31.50
N GLU A 90 -6.03 14.20 31.66
CA GLU A 90 -7.39 14.57 32.10
C GLU A 90 -8.43 14.35 31.01
N SER A 91 -8.01 14.30 29.74
CA SER A 91 -8.88 13.99 28.60
C SER A 91 -9.06 12.49 28.35
N CYS A 92 -8.37 11.65 29.14
CA CYS A 92 -8.34 10.21 28.92
C CYS A 92 -9.42 9.47 29.71
N SER A 93 -10.01 8.45 29.08
CA SER A 93 -10.95 7.52 29.71
C SER A 93 -10.56 6.08 29.37
N LYS A 94 -11.05 5.13 30.18
CA LYS A 94 -10.86 3.70 29.95
C LYS A 94 -12.22 3.00 29.98
N GLU A 95 -12.59 2.40 28.86
CA GLU A 95 -13.83 1.66 28.67
C GLU A 95 -13.48 0.24 28.21
N GLY A 96 -13.66 -0.73 29.11
CA GLY A 96 -13.22 -2.11 28.88
C GLY A 96 -11.72 -2.19 28.57
N GLU A 97 -11.41 -2.75 27.39
CA GLU A 97 -10.03 -2.94 26.91
C GLU A 97 -9.45 -1.73 26.17
N ILE A 98 -10.22 -0.64 26.03
CA ILE A 98 -9.82 0.55 25.27
C ILE A 98 -9.56 1.70 26.23
N LEU A 99 -8.35 2.23 26.18
CA LEU A 99 -7.98 3.52 26.75
C LEU A 99 -7.95 4.54 25.62
N SER A 100 -8.72 5.62 25.73
CA SER A 100 -8.75 6.69 24.73
C SER A 100 -8.44 8.05 25.36
N CYS A 101 -7.90 8.97 24.58
CA CYS A 101 -7.67 10.36 24.96
C CYS A 101 -8.09 11.28 23.81
N THR A 102 -8.60 12.46 24.14
CA THR A 102 -9.16 13.41 23.17
C THR A 102 -8.36 14.71 23.03
N ARG A 103 -7.37 14.94 23.91
CA ARG A 103 -6.49 16.11 23.87
C ARG A 103 -5.02 15.77 24.15
N SER A 104 -4.14 16.56 23.56
CA SER A 104 -2.70 16.59 23.80
C SER A 104 -2.28 18.04 24.04
N GLY A 105 -1.02 18.26 24.42
CA GLY A 105 -0.42 19.60 24.48
C GLY A 105 -0.44 20.33 23.12
N GLY A 106 -0.63 19.61 22.01
CA GLY A 106 -0.75 20.16 20.66
C GLY A 106 -2.17 20.51 20.22
N GLY A 107 -3.20 20.06 20.94
CA GLY A 107 -4.61 20.34 20.62
C GLY A 107 -5.52 19.10 20.67
N PRO A 108 -6.66 19.12 19.95
CA PRO A 108 -7.53 17.96 19.81
C PRO A 108 -6.84 16.84 19.05
N LEU A 109 -6.92 15.62 19.57
CA LEU A 109 -6.45 14.41 18.87
C LEU A 109 -7.44 13.26 19.06
N ASN A 110 -7.26 12.24 18.25
CA ASN A 110 -7.89 10.93 18.42
C ASN A 110 -6.81 9.91 18.77
N PHE A 111 -6.66 9.61 20.06
CA PHE A 111 -5.73 8.62 20.56
C PHE A 111 -6.46 7.45 21.20
N PHE A 112 -6.02 6.23 20.89
CA PHE A 112 -6.40 5.08 21.70
C PHE A 112 -5.31 4.00 21.77
N ILE A 113 -5.36 3.27 22.88
CA ILE A 113 -4.70 1.98 23.07
C ILE A 113 -5.79 0.95 23.33
N GLN A 114 -5.86 -0.08 22.47
CA GLN A 114 -6.71 -1.24 22.68
C GLN A 114 -5.86 -2.44 23.09
N THR A 115 -6.15 -3.01 24.24
CA THR A 115 -5.57 -4.27 24.70
C THR A 115 -6.25 -5.43 23.99
N VAL A 116 -5.43 -6.34 23.49
CA VAL A 116 -5.87 -7.54 22.77
C VAL A 116 -5.08 -8.71 23.35
N LYS A 117 -5.79 -9.64 24.00
CA LYS A 117 -5.21 -10.89 24.52
C LYS A 117 -5.61 -12.07 23.61
N PRO A 118 -4.92 -12.27 22.48
CA PRO A 118 -5.27 -13.31 21.51
C PRO A 118 -5.01 -14.73 22.04
N LYS A 119 -4.10 -14.88 22.99
CA LYS A 119 -3.73 -16.12 23.67
C LYS A 119 -3.24 -15.80 25.08
N ASP A 120 -3.21 -16.78 25.97
CA ASP A 120 -2.69 -16.56 27.34
C ASP A 120 -1.22 -16.15 27.37
N THR A 121 -0.43 -16.58 26.38
CA THR A 121 1.01 -16.30 26.29
C THR A 121 1.36 -15.09 25.43
N VAL A 122 0.37 -14.40 24.87
CA VAL A 122 0.60 -13.24 23.98
C VAL A 122 -0.31 -12.10 24.38
N MET A 123 0.28 -10.96 24.67
CA MET A 123 -0.43 -9.71 24.90
C MET A 123 -0.12 -8.74 23.77
N CYS A 124 -1.14 -8.13 23.17
CA CYS A 124 -0.99 -7.15 22.10
C CYS A 124 -1.68 -5.84 22.46
N TYR A 125 -1.14 -4.75 21.97
CA TYR A 125 -1.65 -3.40 22.11
C TYR A 125 -1.76 -2.78 20.74
N ARG A 126 -2.97 -2.38 20.35
CA ARG A 126 -3.16 -1.57 19.14
C ARG A 126 -3.12 -0.11 19.55
N VAL A 127 -2.18 0.63 18.99
CA VAL A 127 -2.00 2.05 19.26
C VAL A 127 -2.39 2.82 18.02
N ARG A 128 -3.22 3.85 18.20
CA ARG A 128 -3.55 4.84 17.15
C ARG A 128 -3.36 6.23 17.72
N TRP A 129 -2.67 7.08 16.96
CA TRP A 129 -2.51 8.50 17.25
C TRP A 129 -2.79 9.29 15.97
N GLU A 130 -3.79 10.16 16.00
CA GLU A 130 -4.22 11.00 14.89
C GLU A 130 -4.42 12.43 15.40
N GLU A 131 -3.63 13.38 14.91
CA GLU A 131 -3.73 14.80 15.26
C GLU A 131 -4.83 15.47 14.42
N LEU A 132 -5.83 16.09 15.06
CA LEU A 132 -7.01 16.67 14.39
C LEU A 132 -6.83 18.16 14.05
N ALA A 133 -5.59 18.59 13.87
CA ALA A 133 -5.24 19.93 13.44
C ALA A 133 -4.46 19.87 12.12
N ALA A 134 -4.64 20.88 11.25
CA ALA A 134 -3.79 21.05 10.07
C ALA A 134 -2.37 21.39 10.55
N GLY A 135 -1.52 20.37 10.67
CA GLY A 135 -0.36 20.40 11.56
C GLY A 135 0.49 19.13 11.43
N PRO A 136 1.60 19.01 12.20
CA PRO A 136 2.81 18.28 11.83
C PRO A 136 2.62 16.76 11.71
N ALA A 137 3.69 16.09 11.28
CA ALA A 137 3.79 14.66 11.33
C ALA A 137 3.53 14.13 12.76
N VAL A 138 2.94 12.93 12.85
CA VAL A 138 2.87 12.19 14.12
C VAL A 138 4.14 11.36 14.26
N GLU A 139 4.94 11.60 15.29
CA GLU A 139 6.21 10.93 15.52
C GLU A 139 6.30 10.34 16.91
N HIS A 140 6.68 9.06 16.95
CA HIS A 140 7.04 8.34 18.15
C HIS A 140 8.47 7.83 18.06
N THR A 141 9.21 7.91 19.16
CA THR A 141 10.57 7.38 19.27
C THR A 141 10.55 6.07 20.05
N MET A 142 11.00 4.98 19.42
CA MET A 142 11.24 3.70 20.05
C MET A 142 12.69 3.61 20.54
N PHE A 143 12.89 3.33 21.83
CA PHE A 143 14.22 3.07 22.40
C PHE A 143 14.49 1.57 22.55
N TRP A 144 15.68 1.13 22.16
CA TRP A 144 16.06 -0.28 22.17
C TRP A 144 16.42 -0.80 23.56
N GLU A 145 16.69 0.11 24.50
CA GLU A 145 17.29 -0.18 25.80
C GLU A 145 18.55 -1.06 25.60
N ASP A 146 18.62 -2.20 26.27
CA ASP A 146 19.65 -3.24 26.15
C ASP A 146 19.30 -4.34 25.13
N ALA A 147 18.11 -4.33 24.52
CA ALA A 147 17.67 -5.38 23.59
C ALA A 147 18.34 -5.32 22.21
N HIS A 148 18.36 -6.47 21.54
CA HIS A 148 18.71 -6.59 20.12
C HIS A 148 17.44 -6.64 19.27
N TRP A 149 17.43 -5.91 18.16
CA TRP A 149 16.28 -5.81 17.26
C TRP A 149 16.58 -6.39 15.88
N TYR A 150 15.54 -6.89 15.24
CA TYR A 150 15.57 -7.58 13.94
C TYR A 150 14.40 -7.10 13.07
N GLY A 151 14.50 -7.28 11.75
CA GLY A 151 13.45 -6.88 10.80
C GLY A 151 13.67 -5.47 10.23
N GLY A 152 12.59 -4.81 9.85
CA GLY A 152 12.62 -3.58 9.09
C GLY A 152 12.86 -3.81 7.60
N SER A 153 13.62 -2.91 7.00
CA SER A 153 13.91 -2.90 5.57
C SER A 153 15.20 -3.65 5.25
N GLU A 154 15.29 -4.14 4.02
CA GLU A 154 16.58 -4.44 3.40
C GLU A 154 17.43 -3.17 3.35
N MET A 155 18.70 -3.29 3.72
CA MET A 155 19.70 -2.23 3.61
C MET A 155 20.86 -2.69 2.74
N SER A 156 21.57 -1.73 2.15
CA SER A 156 22.77 -2.00 1.33
C SER A 156 23.85 -2.81 2.05
N THR A 157 23.94 -2.64 3.38
CA THR A 157 24.73 -3.49 4.28
C THR A 157 23.82 -4.03 5.37
N GLN A 158 23.33 -5.25 5.20
CA GLN A 158 22.41 -5.86 6.14
C GLN A 158 23.13 -6.47 7.34
N HIS A 159 22.62 -6.19 8.54
CA HIS A 159 23.08 -6.80 9.79
C HIS A 159 21.92 -7.47 10.53
N TRP A 160 22.23 -8.62 11.14
CA TRP A 160 21.34 -9.36 12.04
C TRP A 160 22.12 -9.71 13.32
N PRO A 161 21.79 -9.11 14.49
CA PRO A 161 20.76 -8.08 14.71
C PRO A 161 21.04 -6.75 13.99
N ILE A 162 20.04 -5.87 13.93
CA ILE A 162 20.14 -4.53 13.36
C ILE A 162 21.33 -3.80 14.01
N ARG A 163 22.21 -3.25 13.16
CA ARG A 163 23.31 -2.36 13.55
C ARG A 163 23.26 -1.15 12.64
N LEU A 164 22.89 -0.01 13.22
CA LEU A 164 22.82 1.27 12.54
C LEU A 164 24.01 2.13 12.95
N ALA A 165 24.49 2.96 12.05
CA ALA A 165 25.59 3.89 12.29
C ALA A 165 25.11 5.32 12.07
N GLY A 166 25.52 6.24 12.94
CA GLY A 166 25.20 7.66 12.82
C GLY A 166 23.73 7.98 13.11
N TYR A 167 23.19 8.91 12.34
CA TYR A 167 21.88 9.50 12.52
C TYR A 167 21.20 9.64 11.16
N GLN A 168 19.90 9.36 11.11
CA GLN A 168 19.07 9.55 9.95
C GLN A 168 17.73 10.16 10.37
N GLU A 169 17.41 11.31 9.79
CA GLU A 169 16.09 11.92 9.89
C GLU A 169 15.02 10.97 9.31
N PRO A 170 13.75 11.06 9.76
CA PRO A 170 12.67 10.28 9.18
C PRO A 170 12.48 10.53 7.67
N VAL A 171 12.82 9.53 6.86
CA VAL A 171 12.64 9.51 5.40
C VAL A 171 11.50 8.56 5.00
N PRO A 172 10.85 8.76 3.84
CA PRO A 172 9.74 7.91 3.41
C PRO A 172 10.15 6.43 3.35
N TYR A 173 9.34 5.54 3.94
CA TYR A 173 9.59 4.11 3.97
C TYR A 173 9.08 3.45 2.68
N VAL A 174 9.82 3.69 1.59
CA VAL A 174 9.53 3.26 0.21
C VAL A 174 10.73 2.56 -0.43
N THR A 175 10.50 1.76 -1.47
CA THR A 175 11.54 0.91 -2.07
C THR A 175 12.49 1.76 -2.90
N SER A 176 13.75 1.36 -2.93
CA SER A 176 14.78 2.00 -3.75
C SER A 176 15.85 1.00 -4.19
N ASP A 177 16.66 1.40 -5.16
CA ASP A 177 17.87 0.67 -5.53
C ASP A 177 19.00 1.00 -4.54
N VAL A 178 19.21 0.11 -3.56
CA VAL A 178 20.24 0.25 -2.53
C VAL A 178 21.67 0.19 -3.06
N TYR A 179 21.90 -0.22 -4.31
CA TYR A 179 23.22 -0.17 -4.93
C TYR A 179 23.54 1.24 -5.46
N SER A 180 22.53 1.92 -5.99
CA SER A 180 22.62 3.32 -6.42
C SER A 180 22.49 4.30 -5.24
N PHE A 181 21.67 3.97 -4.24
CA PHE A 181 21.35 4.81 -3.09
C PHE A 181 21.61 4.07 -1.78
N ARG A 182 22.87 4.06 -1.34
CA ARG A 182 23.34 3.22 -0.20
C ARG A 182 22.65 3.49 1.14
N ASP A 183 22.17 4.72 1.34
CA ASP A 183 21.49 5.17 2.56
C ASP A 183 19.95 5.05 2.49
N SER A 184 19.43 4.49 1.39
CA SER A 184 17.98 4.28 1.19
C SER A 184 17.55 2.85 1.58
N PHE A 185 16.26 2.57 1.50
CA PHE A 185 15.69 1.26 1.83
C PHE A 185 15.56 0.37 0.58
N GLY A 186 15.85 -0.93 0.70
CA GLY A 186 15.85 -1.87 -0.41
C GLY A 186 14.48 -2.31 -0.90
N GLY A 187 14.47 -3.41 -1.66
CA GLY A 187 13.26 -3.97 -2.27
C GLY A 187 12.34 -4.67 -1.25
N ILE A 188 12.86 -5.07 -0.09
CA ILE A 188 12.09 -5.71 0.99
C ILE A 188 11.83 -4.68 2.09
N LEU A 189 10.57 -4.32 2.33
CA LEU A 189 10.17 -3.27 3.29
C LEU A 189 9.14 -3.76 4.30
N GLU A 190 9.53 -4.69 5.14
CA GLU A 190 8.63 -5.13 6.18
C GLU A 190 8.51 -4.05 7.26
N ARG A 191 7.27 -3.63 7.54
CA ARG A 191 6.96 -2.69 8.62
C ARG A 191 6.90 -3.40 9.97
N TYR A 192 7.89 -4.26 10.23
CA TYR A 192 7.90 -5.19 11.35
C TYR A 192 9.26 -5.29 12.01
N TRP A 193 9.28 -5.16 13.33
CA TRP A 193 10.46 -5.29 14.15
C TRP A 193 10.25 -6.31 15.26
N LEU A 194 11.23 -7.16 15.50
CA LEU A 194 11.25 -8.19 16.54
C LEU A 194 12.40 -7.91 17.51
N SER A 195 12.14 -8.04 18.81
CA SER A 195 13.12 -7.84 19.87
C SER A 195 13.56 -9.17 20.48
N SER A 196 14.83 -9.24 20.89
CA SER A 196 15.38 -10.34 21.69
C SER A 196 14.72 -10.50 23.07
N LYS A 197 13.95 -9.50 23.52
CA LYS A 197 13.15 -9.53 24.75
C LYS A 197 11.69 -9.92 24.53
N ALA A 198 11.41 -10.65 23.45
CA ALA A 198 10.09 -11.20 23.12
C ALA A 198 8.98 -10.14 22.90
N ALA A 199 9.35 -8.94 22.47
CA ALA A 199 8.41 -7.96 21.92
C ALA A 199 8.50 -7.90 20.40
N ALA A 200 7.40 -7.50 19.76
CA ALA A 200 7.35 -7.25 18.34
C ALA A 200 6.45 -6.05 18.04
N ILE A 201 6.80 -5.29 17.00
CA ILE A 201 6.05 -4.13 16.53
C ILE A 201 5.71 -4.32 15.06
N LYS A 202 4.45 -4.06 14.69
CA LYS A 202 4.06 -3.93 13.28
C LYS A 202 3.36 -2.60 13.06
N ILE A 203 3.90 -1.76 12.17
CA ILE A 203 3.21 -0.54 11.71
C ILE A 203 2.16 -0.95 10.67
N ASN A 204 1.00 -0.28 10.69
CA ASN A 204 -0.06 -0.57 9.73
C ASN A 204 0.33 -0.10 8.33
N ASP A 205 -0.11 -0.81 7.30
CA ASP A 205 0.33 -0.57 5.92
C ASP A 205 -0.31 0.73 5.35
N SER A 206 -1.43 1.18 5.93
CA SER A 206 -2.10 2.44 5.63
C SER A 206 -1.38 3.69 6.14
N VAL A 207 -0.38 3.56 7.02
CA VAL A 207 0.33 4.71 7.58
C VAL A 207 1.20 5.36 6.51
N PRO A 208 1.19 6.70 6.34
CA PRO A 208 2.15 7.42 5.49
C PRO A 208 3.54 7.46 6.14
N PHE A 209 4.16 6.29 6.20
CA PHE A 209 5.20 5.93 7.15
C PHE A 209 6.59 6.41 6.73
N HIS A 210 7.30 6.99 7.68
CA HIS A 210 8.67 7.42 7.58
C HIS A 210 9.47 6.79 8.72
N LEU A 211 10.69 6.38 8.41
CA LEU A 211 11.60 5.78 9.37
C LEU A 211 12.87 6.60 9.46
N GLY A 212 13.25 6.97 10.68
CA GLY A 212 14.54 7.54 11.02
C GLY A 212 15.20 6.75 12.15
N PHE A 213 16.43 7.09 12.49
CA PHE A 213 17.13 6.47 13.60
C PHE A 213 18.23 7.34 14.19
N ASN A 214 18.59 7.04 15.43
CA ASN A 214 19.77 7.59 16.10
C ASN A 214 20.54 6.45 16.78
N ALA A 215 21.70 6.10 16.23
CA ALA A 215 22.50 5.00 16.74
C ALA A 215 23.05 5.28 18.14
N THR A 216 23.45 6.53 18.42
CA THR A 216 23.97 6.94 19.73
C THR A 216 22.93 6.78 20.83
N GLN A 217 21.66 7.10 20.52
CA GLN A 217 20.53 6.95 21.45
C GLN A 217 19.89 5.54 21.38
N ARG A 218 20.38 4.67 20.49
CA ARG A 218 19.77 3.36 20.20
C ARG A 218 18.26 3.49 19.97
N ALA A 219 17.88 4.35 19.05
CA ALA A 219 16.49 4.72 18.82
C ALA A 219 16.07 4.61 17.36
N LEU A 220 14.80 4.23 17.13
CA LEU A 220 14.10 4.39 15.85
C LEU A 220 13.02 5.45 15.97
N PHE A 221 12.88 6.27 14.94
CA PHE A 221 11.82 7.27 14.81
C PHE A 221 10.75 6.75 13.87
N PHE A 222 9.54 6.55 14.39
CA PHE A 222 8.36 6.15 13.64
C PHE A 222 7.50 7.36 13.39
N GLN A 223 7.42 7.80 12.13
CA GLN A 223 6.73 9.03 11.79
C GLN A 223 5.65 8.79 10.72
N ALA A 224 4.49 9.44 10.86
CA ALA A 224 3.42 9.49 9.87
C ALA A 224 3.32 10.91 9.32
N ARG A 225 3.49 11.09 8.00
CA ARG A 225 3.57 12.41 7.37
C ARG A 225 3.09 12.37 5.91
N TYR A 226 2.22 13.30 5.51
CA TYR A 226 1.84 13.51 4.10
C TYR A 226 2.67 14.59 3.40
N LYS A 227 3.03 15.67 4.13
CA LYS A 227 3.80 16.79 3.59
C LYS A 227 5.19 16.33 3.14
N ASP A 228 5.65 16.85 2.00
CA ASP A 228 6.98 16.56 1.43
C ASP A 228 7.28 15.05 1.35
N SER A 229 6.25 14.27 1.00
CA SER A 229 6.30 12.82 0.94
C SER A 229 5.59 12.27 -0.31
N PRO A 230 5.89 11.03 -0.73
CA PRO A 230 5.17 10.36 -1.81
C PRO A 230 3.74 9.94 -1.41
N TYR A 231 3.41 9.95 -0.11
CA TYR A 231 2.10 9.54 0.37
C TYR A 231 1.07 10.65 0.12
N LYS A 232 -0.13 10.24 -0.32
CA LYS A 232 -1.27 11.15 -0.54
C LYS A 232 -2.41 10.78 0.40
N PRO A 233 -3.13 11.77 0.98
CA PRO A 233 -4.32 11.50 1.75
C PRO A 233 -5.41 10.89 0.85
N PRO A 234 -6.34 10.08 1.39
CA PRO A 234 -7.47 9.59 0.63
C PRO A 234 -8.30 10.74 0.03
N PRO A 235 -8.88 10.55 -1.17
CA PRO A 235 -9.71 11.59 -1.80
C PRO A 235 -10.84 12.07 -0.88
N GLY A 236 -10.98 13.39 -0.75
CA GLY A 236 -12.03 14.01 0.08
C GLY A 236 -11.78 14.02 1.59
N GLN A 237 -10.65 13.50 2.07
CA GLN A 237 -10.29 13.54 3.50
C GLN A 237 -9.31 14.67 3.79
N GLN A 238 -9.40 15.24 5.00
CA GLN A 238 -8.38 16.16 5.48
C GLN A 238 -7.06 15.40 5.71
N PRO A 239 -5.89 16.02 5.47
CA PRO A 239 -4.60 15.35 5.48
C PRO A 239 -4.05 15.15 6.91
N PHE A 240 -4.90 14.70 7.84
CA PHE A 240 -4.48 14.43 9.21
C PHE A 240 -3.60 13.17 9.24
N PRO A 241 -2.32 13.29 9.63
CA PRO A 241 -1.46 12.12 9.72
C PRO A 241 -1.90 11.24 10.88
N GLU A 242 -2.02 9.94 10.61
CA GLU A 242 -2.29 8.92 11.60
C GLU A 242 -1.08 7.97 11.72
N LEU A 243 -0.54 7.84 12.93
CA LEU A 243 0.41 6.78 13.25
C LEU A 243 -0.32 5.63 13.97
N SER A 244 -0.40 4.49 13.29
CA SER A 244 -1.16 3.33 13.72
C SER A 244 -0.32 2.07 13.67
N TYR A 245 -0.19 1.39 14.80
CA TYR A 245 0.68 0.23 14.93
C TYR A 245 0.23 -0.73 16.03
N ARG A 246 0.87 -1.88 16.08
CA ARG A 246 0.65 -2.91 17.09
C ARG A 246 1.95 -3.21 17.79
N VAL A 247 1.91 -3.31 19.12
CA VAL A 247 3.01 -3.85 19.91
C VAL A 247 2.53 -5.10 20.61
N CYS A 248 3.23 -6.22 20.43
CA CYS A 248 2.89 -7.48 21.06
C CYS A 248 4.05 -8.03 21.86
N VAL A 249 3.78 -8.62 23.01
CA VAL A 249 4.74 -9.25 23.92
C VAL A 249 4.34 -10.70 24.08
N GLY A 250 5.33 -11.59 23.96
CA GLY A 250 5.18 -13.02 24.23
C GLY A 250 6.06 -13.50 25.36
N SER A 251 5.96 -14.79 25.67
CA SER A 251 6.83 -15.47 26.63
C SER A 251 8.28 -15.61 26.16
N ASP A 252 8.48 -15.71 24.85
CA ASP A 252 9.78 -15.89 24.22
C ASP A 252 9.77 -15.37 22.78
N VAL A 253 10.98 -15.10 22.24
CA VAL A 253 11.16 -14.50 20.91
C VAL A 253 10.58 -15.38 19.79
N THR A 254 10.68 -16.70 19.93
CA THR A 254 10.22 -17.62 18.88
C THR A 254 8.70 -17.68 18.83
N SER A 255 8.03 -17.74 19.98
CA SER A 255 6.57 -17.80 20.06
C SER A 255 5.93 -16.51 19.58
N ILE A 256 6.46 -15.34 19.97
CA ILE A 256 5.92 -14.05 19.51
C ILE A 256 6.11 -13.89 18.01
N HIS A 257 7.27 -14.26 17.45
CA HIS A 257 7.52 -14.19 16.02
C HIS A 257 6.57 -15.10 15.24
N LYS A 258 6.41 -16.36 15.66
CA LYS A 258 5.45 -17.30 15.05
C LYS A 258 4.02 -16.78 15.09
N TYR A 259 3.60 -16.16 16.20
CA TYR A 259 2.28 -15.55 16.31
C TYR A 259 2.12 -14.40 15.30
N MET A 260 3.07 -13.46 15.28
CA MET A 260 3.02 -12.29 14.42
C MET A 260 2.98 -12.68 12.93
N VAL A 261 3.89 -13.57 12.49
CA VAL A 261 3.96 -14.06 11.11
C VAL A 261 2.66 -14.74 10.69
N ARG A 262 2.13 -15.65 11.50
CA ARG A 262 0.92 -16.41 11.16
C ARG A 262 -0.34 -15.55 11.11
N ARG A 263 -0.38 -14.44 11.86
CA ARG A 263 -1.57 -13.61 12.02
C ARG A 263 -1.62 -12.43 11.05
N TYR A 264 -0.47 -11.85 10.73
CA TYR A 264 -0.39 -10.54 10.06
C TYR A 264 0.35 -10.55 8.72
N PHE A 265 0.89 -11.69 8.30
CA PHE A 265 1.59 -11.80 7.02
C PHE A 265 0.92 -12.86 6.16
N ASN A 266 0.91 -12.59 4.86
CA ASN A 266 0.44 -13.54 3.88
C ASN A 266 1.40 -14.72 3.82
N LYS A 267 0.85 -15.93 3.74
CA LYS A 267 1.64 -17.14 3.55
C LYS A 267 1.83 -17.39 2.07
N PRO A 268 2.97 -17.96 1.65
CA PRO A 268 3.10 -18.50 0.30
C PRO A 268 1.93 -19.45 0.00
N SER A 269 1.28 -19.26 -1.14
CA SER A 269 0.12 -20.07 -1.55
C SER A 269 0.52 -21.41 -2.18
N LYS A 270 1.77 -21.51 -2.66
CA LYS A 270 2.34 -22.71 -3.29
C LYS A 270 3.81 -22.82 -2.96
N ILE A 271 4.34 -24.04 -3.03
CA ILE A 271 5.77 -24.30 -2.95
C ILE A 271 6.37 -23.96 -4.33
N PRO A 272 7.46 -23.18 -4.41
CA PRO A 272 8.17 -22.98 -5.69
C PRO A 272 8.65 -24.31 -6.28
N ALA A 273 9.01 -24.31 -7.57
CA ALA A 273 9.42 -25.52 -8.26
C ALA A 273 10.65 -26.17 -7.57
N GLU A 274 10.61 -27.49 -7.35
CA GLU A 274 11.65 -28.23 -6.63
C GLU A 274 13.06 -27.99 -7.21
N ASN A 275 13.16 -27.89 -8.54
CA ASN A 275 14.42 -27.65 -9.22
C ASN A 275 15.02 -26.27 -8.94
N ALA A 276 14.24 -25.28 -8.52
CA ALA A 276 14.75 -23.96 -8.10
C ALA A 276 15.43 -24.01 -6.72
N PHE A 277 15.06 -24.97 -5.87
CA PHE A 277 15.72 -25.19 -4.57
C PHE A 277 16.88 -26.17 -4.65
N ARG A 278 16.75 -27.19 -5.51
CA ARG A 278 17.71 -28.30 -5.57
C ARG A 278 18.96 -27.97 -6.39
N TYR A 279 18.83 -27.14 -7.42
CA TYR A 279 19.88 -26.90 -8.40
C TYR A 279 20.13 -25.40 -8.61
N PRO A 280 21.31 -24.99 -9.10
CA PRO A 280 21.63 -23.58 -9.35
C PRO A 280 20.63 -22.90 -10.30
N ILE A 281 20.54 -21.58 -10.23
CA ILE A 281 19.92 -20.76 -11.28
C ILE A 281 21.07 -20.07 -12.01
N TRP A 282 21.18 -20.28 -13.32
CA TRP A 282 22.27 -19.80 -14.14
C TRP A 282 21.87 -18.47 -14.79
N SER A 283 22.39 -17.34 -14.30
CA SER A 283 22.12 -16.02 -14.89
C SER A 283 23.20 -15.64 -15.90
N THR A 284 22.78 -15.11 -17.05
CA THR A 284 23.69 -14.56 -18.07
C THR A 284 24.30 -13.22 -17.66
N TRP A 285 23.71 -12.48 -16.72
CA TRP A 285 24.17 -11.13 -16.34
C TRP A 285 25.58 -11.08 -15.78
N ALA A 286 26.01 -12.11 -15.06
CA ALA A 286 27.32 -12.12 -14.43
C ALA A 286 28.45 -12.03 -15.46
N LEU A 287 28.27 -12.63 -16.63
CA LEU A 287 29.28 -12.69 -17.69
C LEU A 287 29.01 -11.71 -18.83
N TYR A 288 27.76 -11.60 -19.28
CA TYR A 288 27.43 -10.93 -20.54
C TYR A 288 26.80 -9.55 -20.38
N LYS A 289 26.30 -9.22 -19.18
CA LYS A 289 25.56 -7.97 -18.94
C LYS A 289 24.47 -7.80 -20.01
N LYS A 290 24.50 -6.67 -20.74
CA LYS A 290 23.55 -6.31 -21.80
C LYS A 290 23.92 -6.86 -23.18
N ASP A 291 25.14 -7.36 -23.34
CA ASP A 291 25.67 -7.81 -24.64
C ASP A 291 25.31 -9.27 -24.96
N ILE A 292 24.28 -9.81 -24.29
CA ILE A 292 23.79 -11.18 -24.47
C ILE A 292 23.12 -11.37 -25.83
N ASN A 293 23.40 -12.48 -26.51
CA ASN A 293 22.78 -12.86 -27.79
C ASN A 293 22.52 -14.38 -27.84
N GLN A 294 21.89 -14.85 -28.91
CA GLN A 294 21.52 -16.27 -29.05
C GLN A 294 22.71 -17.24 -28.93
N ASP A 295 23.84 -16.92 -29.57
CA ASP A 295 25.02 -17.79 -29.56
C ASP A 295 25.65 -17.85 -28.17
N GLU A 296 25.68 -16.73 -27.45
CA GLU A 296 26.18 -16.68 -26.09
C GLU A 296 25.31 -17.48 -25.11
N VAL A 297 23.98 -17.40 -25.23
CA VAL A 297 23.06 -18.22 -24.41
C VAL A 297 23.31 -19.71 -24.66
N LEU A 298 23.40 -20.14 -25.93
CA LEU A 298 23.66 -21.53 -26.29
C LEU A 298 25.07 -21.97 -25.88
N HIS A 299 26.08 -21.11 -26.01
CA HIS A 299 27.44 -21.38 -25.57
C HIS A 299 27.50 -21.58 -24.05
N PHE A 300 26.81 -20.72 -23.29
CA PHE A 300 26.72 -20.82 -21.84
C PHE A 300 26.07 -22.14 -21.41
N ALA A 301 24.94 -22.52 -22.03
CA ALA A 301 24.27 -23.80 -21.81
C ALA A 301 25.17 -25.01 -22.12
N ARG A 302 25.91 -24.97 -23.24
CA ARG A 302 26.89 -26.02 -23.60
C ARG A 302 28.00 -26.15 -22.57
N ASN A 303 28.52 -25.05 -22.02
CA ASN A 303 29.56 -25.09 -21.00
C ASN A 303 29.07 -25.71 -19.69
N ILE A 304 27.85 -25.38 -19.25
CA ILE A 304 27.22 -26.01 -18.08
C ILE A 304 27.20 -27.55 -18.24
N LYS A 305 26.77 -28.03 -19.41
CA LYS A 305 26.78 -29.47 -19.74
C LYS A 305 28.18 -30.06 -19.81
N LYS A 306 29.11 -29.39 -20.51
CA LYS A 306 30.50 -29.80 -20.68
C LYS A 306 31.19 -30.06 -19.33
N TYR A 307 30.96 -29.18 -18.36
CA TYR A 307 31.51 -29.30 -17.01
C TYR A 307 30.62 -30.12 -16.05
N ARG A 308 29.61 -30.81 -16.58
CA ARG A 308 28.74 -31.76 -15.86
C ARG A 308 27.97 -31.13 -14.69
N PHE A 309 27.61 -29.86 -14.82
CA PHE A 309 26.66 -29.23 -13.91
C PHE A 309 25.22 -29.57 -14.29
N ASN A 310 24.29 -29.41 -13.35
CA ASN A 310 22.87 -29.67 -13.60
C ASN A 310 22.25 -28.59 -14.51
N CYS A 311 21.49 -29.05 -15.51
CA CYS A 311 20.75 -28.22 -16.46
C CYS A 311 19.39 -27.84 -15.86
N SER A 312 19.39 -26.90 -14.93
CA SER A 312 18.21 -26.45 -14.19
C SER A 312 17.55 -25.24 -14.86
N HIS A 313 17.67 -24.04 -14.29
CA HIS A 313 17.14 -22.82 -14.89
C HIS A 313 18.27 -22.02 -15.52
N ILE A 314 18.03 -21.51 -16.73
CA ILE A 314 18.87 -20.49 -17.35
C ILE A 314 18.04 -19.21 -17.45
N GLU A 315 18.54 -18.15 -16.83
CA GLU A 315 17.96 -16.82 -16.88
C GLU A 315 18.64 -16.03 -17.99
N ILE A 316 17.86 -15.65 -19.01
CA ILE A 316 18.29 -14.69 -20.02
C ILE A 316 17.99 -13.31 -19.46
N ASP A 317 19.07 -12.64 -19.06
CA ASP A 317 19.04 -11.34 -18.40
C ASP A 317 18.93 -10.18 -19.41
N ASP A 318 19.09 -8.97 -18.90
CA ASP A 318 18.85 -7.66 -19.52
C ASP A 318 19.22 -7.53 -21.02
N MET A 319 18.42 -6.73 -21.74
CA MET A 319 18.57 -6.37 -23.15
C MET A 319 18.50 -7.55 -24.13
N TYR A 320 17.72 -8.59 -23.82
CA TYR A 320 17.30 -9.55 -24.84
C TYR A 320 16.25 -8.96 -25.81
N THR A 321 15.63 -7.84 -25.42
CA THR A 321 14.70 -7.04 -26.21
C THR A 321 15.42 -5.87 -26.90
N GLN A 322 14.78 -5.27 -27.90
CA GLN A 322 15.35 -4.12 -28.63
C GLN A 322 15.35 -2.85 -27.76
N ALA A 323 14.25 -2.58 -27.07
CA ALA A 323 14.12 -1.54 -26.07
C ALA A 323 13.52 -2.09 -24.77
N TYR A 324 13.79 -1.40 -23.66
CA TYR A 324 13.19 -1.69 -22.37
C TYR A 324 11.65 -1.62 -22.42
N GLY A 325 10.99 -2.62 -21.86
CA GLY A 325 9.53 -2.73 -21.86
C GLY A 325 8.89 -3.24 -23.16
N ASP A 326 9.69 -3.59 -24.17
CA ASP A 326 9.23 -4.46 -25.26
C ASP A 326 9.01 -5.88 -24.71
N PHE A 327 8.13 -6.65 -25.36
CA PHE A 327 7.87 -8.04 -25.00
C PHE A 327 8.39 -9.06 -26.05
N ASP A 328 9.03 -8.56 -27.11
CA ASP A 328 9.65 -9.37 -28.15
C ASP A 328 11.18 -9.35 -28.05
N PHE A 329 11.80 -10.45 -28.48
CA PHE A 329 13.25 -10.55 -28.59
C PHE A 329 13.79 -9.64 -29.70
N ASP A 330 14.96 -9.04 -29.48
CA ASP A 330 15.68 -8.31 -30.52
C ASP A 330 16.05 -9.29 -31.66
N PRO A 331 15.51 -9.11 -32.89
CA PRO A 331 15.72 -10.05 -33.99
C PRO A 331 17.16 -10.03 -34.53
N ILE A 332 17.95 -8.99 -34.24
CA ILE A 332 19.36 -8.91 -34.59
C ILE A 332 20.20 -9.75 -33.62
N LYS A 333 19.91 -9.65 -32.32
CA LYS A 333 20.64 -10.41 -31.28
C LYS A 333 20.17 -11.87 -31.20
N PHE A 334 18.90 -12.13 -31.52
CA PHE A 334 18.26 -13.44 -31.42
C PHE A 334 17.50 -13.80 -32.72
N PRO A 335 18.22 -14.10 -33.81
CA PRO A 335 17.60 -14.32 -35.12
C PRO A 335 16.73 -15.57 -35.22
N ASN A 336 16.89 -16.56 -34.33
CA ASN A 336 16.06 -17.78 -34.32
C ASN A 336 15.73 -18.25 -32.89
N VAL A 337 14.92 -17.43 -32.21
CA VAL A 337 14.53 -17.67 -30.82
C VAL A 337 13.84 -19.03 -30.62
N THR A 338 13.00 -19.45 -31.57
CA THR A 338 12.29 -20.73 -31.54
C THR A 338 13.25 -21.91 -31.49
N GLU A 339 14.29 -21.90 -32.33
CA GLU A 339 15.35 -22.92 -32.33
C GLU A 339 16.14 -22.90 -31.02
N MET A 340 16.53 -21.72 -30.54
CA MET A 340 17.24 -21.58 -29.26
C MET A 340 16.45 -22.21 -28.11
N PHE A 341 15.16 -21.88 -27.96
CA PHE A 341 14.31 -22.46 -26.92
C PHE A 341 14.09 -23.96 -27.10
N ALA A 342 13.97 -24.45 -28.34
CA ALA A 342 13.89 -25.89 -28.61
C ALA A 342 15.16 -26.61 -28.13
N LYS A 343 16.34 -26.09 -28.46
CA LYS A 343 17.64 -26.64 -28.07
C LYS A 343 17.84 -26.63 -26.56
N LEU A 344 17.53 -25.52 -25.88
CA LEU A 344 17.66 -25.39 -24.43
C LEU A 344 16.75 -26.40 -23.70
N ARG A 345 15.52 -26.56 -24.17
CA ARG A 345 14.56 -27.53 -23.64
C ARG A 345 15.02 -28.97 -23.87
N GLU A 346 15.52 -29.30 -25.06
CA GLU A 346 16.13 -30.61 -25.35
C GLU A 346 17.31 -30.90 -24.41
N ASP A 347 18.11 -29.88 -24.12
CA ASP A 347 19.24 -29.96 -23.19
C ASP A 347 18.82 -30.07 -21.71
N GLY A 348 17.52 -29.94 -21.42
CA GLY A 348 16.93 -30.11 -20.09
C GLY A 348 16.72 -28.80 -19.32
N PHE A 349 17.05 -27.65 -19.90
CA PHE A 349 16.90 -26.36 -19.24
C PHE A 349 15.45 -25.88 -19.20
N LYS A 350 15.07 -25.26 -18.09
CA LYS A 350 13.96 -24.32 -18.02
C LYS A 350 14.50 -22.91 -18.22
N VAL A 351 13.77 -22.06 -18.93
CA VAL A 351 14.21 -20.70 -19.21
C VAL A 351 13.36 -19.71 -18.43
N THR A 352 14.03 -18.71 -17.84
CA THR A 352 13.39 -17.51 -17.28
C THR A 352 13.93 -16.29 -18.02
N LEU A 353 13.11 -15.26 -18.13
CA LEU A 353 13.49 -14.00 -18.74
C LEU A 353 13.45 -12.91 -17.68
N TRP A 354 14.44 -12.04 -17.69
CA TRP A 354 14.39 -10.83 -16.88
C TRP A 354 13.27 -9.92 -17.35
N THR A 355 12.50 -9.34 -16.43
CA THR A 355 11.40 -8.43 -16.77
C THR A 355 11.30 -7.33 -15.73
N HIS A 356 10.75 -6.18 -16.13
CA HIS A 356 10.63 -5.00 -15.29
C HIS A 356 9.40 -4.16 -15.70
N PRO A 357 8.83 -3.37 -14.78
CA PRO A 357 7.61 -2.60 -15.03
C PRO A 357 7.85 -1.23 -15.67
N PHE A 358 8.97 -1.05 -16.38
CA PHE A 358 9.28 0.21 -17.06
C PHE A 358 9.16 0.02 -18.57
N ILE A 359 8.83 1.08 -19.29
CA ILE A 359 8.73 1.06 -20.73
C ILE A 359 9.48 2.23 -21.33
N ASN A 360 10.25 1.97 -22.37
CA ASN A 360 10.95 2.99 -23.12
C ASN A 360 9.92 3.84 -23.87
N TYR A 361 10.04 5.17 -23.78
CA TYR A 361 9.14 6.08 -24.49
C TYR A 361 9.21 5.95 -26.02
N ASN A 362 10.32 5.41 -26.55
CA ASN A 362 10.48 5.11 -27.97
C ASN A 362 10.06 3.68 -28.35
N SER A 363 9.62 2.86 -27.39
CA SER A 363 9.14 1.51 -27.67
C SER A 363 7.87 1.59 -28.53
N PRO A 364 7.74 0.78 -29.59
CA PRO A 364 6.47 0.62 -30.31
C PRO A 364 5.32 0.17 -29.40
N SER A 365 5.62 -0.53 -28.30
CA SER A 365 4.64 -0.93 -27.28
C SER A 365 4.15 0.26 -26.43
N MET A 366 4.89 1.37 -26.40
CA MET A 366 4.46 2.63 -25.80
C MET A 366 3.71 3.48 -26.82
N GLN A 367 2.55 3.00 -27.28
CA GLN A 367 1.73 3.74 -28.24
C GLN A 367 0.98 4.86 -27.50
N PHE A 368 1.60 6.04 -27.42
CA PHE A 368 0.86 7.25 -27.11
C PHE A 368 -0.12 7.54 -28.25
N SER A 369 -1.39 7.84 -27.94
CA SER A 369 -2.30 8.42 -28.92
C SER A 369 -1.74 9.78 -29.34
N ILE A 370 -1.05 9.82 -30.48
CA ILE A 370 -0.57 11.07 -31.08
C ILE A 370 -1.81 11.77 -31.62
N PRO A 371 -2.18 12.95 -31.09
CA PRO A 371 -3.34 13.66 -31.61
C PRO A 371 -3.11 14.06 -33.08
N PRO A 372 -4.17 14.11 -33.90
CA PRO A 372 -4.05 14.26 -35.36
C PRO A 372 -3.29 15.53 -35.78
N TRP A 373 -3.35 16.61 -34.98
CA TRP A 373 -2.66 17.87 -35.24
C TRP A 373 -1.13 17.84 -35.09
N LEU A 374 -0.55 16.73 -34.64
CA LEU A 374 0.90 16.54 -34.63
C LEU A 374 1.44 15.89 -35.92
N TYR A 375 0.57 15.43 -36.82
CA TYR A 375 0.93 14.98 -38.14
C TYR A 375 0.89 16.16 -39.12
N ASP A 376 -0.14 16.22 -39.96
CA ASP A 376 -0.35 17.29 -40.93
C ASP A 376 -1.84 17.63 -41.07
N LYS A 377 -2.15 18.54 -42.00
CA LYS A 377 -3.51 19.00 -42.25
C LYS A 377 -4.42 17.89 -42.79
N GLU A 378 -3.88 16.99 -43.63
CA GLU A 378 -4.64 15.90 -44.24
C GLU A 378 -5.13 14.93 -43.16
N VAL A 379 -4.25 14.54 -42.22
CA VAL A 379 -4.62 13.70 -41.08
C VAL A 379 -5.68 14.34 -40.19
N VAL A 380 -5.62 15.66 -39.99
CA VAL A 380 -6.66 16.39 -39.22
C VAL A 380 -8.01 16.35 -39.93
N GLU A 381 -8.04 16.60 -41.23
CA GLU A 381 -9.28 16.58 -42.04
C GLU A 381 -9.89 15.17 -42.07
N ILE A 382 -9.07 14.14 -42.25
CA ILE A 382 -9.50 12.73 -42.20
C ILE A 382 -10.04 12.36 -40.81
N ALA A 383 -9.35 12.76 -39.74
CA ALA A 383 -9.80 12.47 -38.37
C ALA A 383 -11.13 13.17 -38.04
N GLN A 384 -11.33 14.40 -38.52
CA GLN A 384 -12.62 15.11 -38.40
C GLN A 384 -13.73 14.34 -39.13
N LYS A 385 -13.48 13.93 -40.38
CA LYS A 385 -14.43 13.14 -41.18
C LYS A 385 -14.85 11.85 -40.48
N PHE A 386 -13.90 11.09 -39.92
CA PHE A 386 -14.23 9.85 -39.19
C PHE A 386 -14.89 10.10 -37.84
N THR A 387 -14.61 11.23 -37.18
CA THR A 387 -15.33 11.64 -35.96
C THR A 387 -16.79 11.93 -36.28
N GLU A 388 -17.06 12.70 -37.34
CA GLU A 388 -18.42 12.97 -37.83
C GLU A 388 -19.14 11.68 -38.27
N LEU A 389 -18.44 10.77 -38.95
CA LEU A 389 -18.99 9.46 -39.32
C LEU A 389 -19.35 8.64 -38.07
N HIS A 390 -18.49 8.60 -37.07
CA HIS A 390 -18.77 7.91 -35.82
C HIS A 390 -19.98 8.53 -35.10
N GLU A 391 -20.04 9.85 -34.99
CA GLU A 391 -21.16 10.55 -34.34
C GLU A 391 -22.50 10.35 -35.07
N SER A 392 -22.50 10.37 -36.40
CA SER A 392 -23.72 10.33 -37.20
C SER A 392 -24.23 8.91 -37.49
N LEU A 393 -23.33 7.94 -37.67
CA LEU A 393 -23.68 6.58 -38.07
C LEU A 393 -23.52 5.56 -36.93
N VAL A 394 -22.39 5.59 -36.22
CA VAL A 394 -22.02 4.53 -35.27
C VAL A 394 -22.63 4.77 -33.89
N ALA A 395 -22.51 5.98 -33.35
CA ALA A 395 -22.96 6.31 -32.01
C ALA A 395 -24.46 6.05 -31.76
N PRO A 396 -25.39 6.35 -32.70
CA PRO A 396 -26.80 6.00 -32.51
C PRO A 396 -27.01 4.49 -32.35
N LEU A 397 -26.32 3.68 -33.15
CA LEU A 397 -26.38 2.22 -33.09
C LEU A 397 -25.77 1.67 -31.78
N LEU A 398 -24.65 2.23 -31.33
CA LEU A 398 -24.04 1.84 -30.06
C LEU A 398 -24.97 2.14 -28.87
N LEU A 399 -25.69 3.26 -28.89
CA LEU A 399 -26.63 3.64 -27.83
C LEU A 399 -27.86 2.73 -27.79
N GLU A 400 -28.38 2.33 -28.96
CA GLU A 400 -29.45 1.34 -29.06
C GLU A 400 -29.00 -0.03 -28.52
N LEU A 401 -27.86 -0.52 -29.02
CA LEU A 401 -27.30 -1.82 -28.61
C LEU A 401 -26.89 -1.84 -27.13
N ALA A 402 -26.43 -0.72 -26.56
CA ALA A 402 -26.12 -0.63 -25.15
C ALA A 402 -27.35 -0.90 -24.25
N GLY A 403 -28.55 -0.56 -24.72
CA GLY A 403 -29.79 -0.98 -24.08
C GLY A 403 -29.99 -2.49 -24.17
N GLU A 404 -29.90 -3.06 -25.38
CA GLU A 404 -30.08 -4.50 -25.60
C GLU A 404 -29.10 -5.37 -24.80
N VAL A 405 -27.83 -4.96 -24.72
CA VAL A 405 -26.78 -5.68 -23.98
C VAL A 405 -27.14 -5.87 -22.51
N THR A 406 -27.87 -4.93 -21.90
CA THR A 406 -28.29 -5.05 -20.50
C THR A 406 -29.30 -6.18 -20.27
N ASP A 407 -30.03 -6.56 -21.31
CA ASP A 407 -31.03 -7.64 -21.26
C ASP A 407 -30.46 -8.97 -21.77
N THR A 408 -29.72 -8.98 -22.88
CA THR A 408 -29.27 -10.22 -23.55
C THR A 408 -27.84 -10.63 -23.21
N GLY A 409 -26.97 -9.66 -22.90
CA GLY A 409 -25.54 -9.86 -22.78
C GLY A 409 -24.81 -10.06 -24.11
N ASP A 410 -25.49 -9.85 -25.25
CA ASP A 410 -24.87 -9.97 -26.58
C ASP A 410 -23.80 -8.88 -26.78
N PRO A 411 -22.64 -9.19 -27.39
CA PRO A 411 -21.61 -8.19 -27.62
C PRO A 411 -22.09 -7.13 -28.61
N ILE A 412 -21.68 -5.87 -28.43
CA ILE A 412 -22.00 -4.78 -29.38
C ILE A 412 -21.19 -4.94 -30.67
N ILE A 413 -19.91 -5.25 -30.53
CA ILE A 413 -19.01 -5.54 -31.65
C ILE A 413 -18.93 -7.05 -31.83
N ARG A 414 -19.35 -7.54 -32.99
CA ARG A 414 -19.56 -8.97 -33.23
C ARG A 414 -18.67 -9.48 -34.36
N PRO A 415 -18.11 -10.70 -34.26
CA PRO A 415 -17.43 -11.32 -35.39
C PRO A 415 -18.44 -11.70 -36.49
N ILE A 416 -17.99 -11.84 -37.73
CA ILE A 416 -18.90 -12.09 -38.88
C ILE A 416 -19.72 -13.38 -38.73
N TRP A 417 -19.14 -14.41 -38.13
CA TRP A 417 -19.86 -15.67 -37.87
C TRP A 417 -21.07 -15.51 -36.95
N TRP A 418 -21.22 -14.39 -36.25
CA TRP A 418 -22.38 -14.13 -35.38
C TRP A 418 -23.71 -14.24 -36.14
N ILE A 419 -23.79 -13.60 -37.30
CA ILE A 419 -24.97 -13.65 -38.18
C ILE A 419 -24.91 -14.80 -39.20
N SER A 420 -23.82 -15.56 -39.21
CA SER A 420 -23.59 -16.69 -40.12
C SER A 420 -22.86 -17.84 -39.41
N PRO A 421 -23.47 -18.46 -38.38
CA PRO A 421 -22.77 -19.36 -37.46
C PRO A 421 -22.34 -20.68 -38.08
N ARG A 422 -22.89 -21.05 -39.25
CA ARG A 422 -22.58 -22.29 -39.97
C ARG A 422 -21.65 -22.06 -41.17
N ASP A 423 -21.20 -20.84 -41.39
CA ASP A 423 -20.36 -20.46 -42.52
C ASP A 423 -18.88 -20.58 -42.14
N GLU A 424 -18.20 -21.60 -42.70
CA GLU A 424 -16.79 -21.85 -42.43
C GLU A 424 -15.87 -20.70 -42.88
N ALA A 425 -16.27 -19.92 -43.89
CA ALA A 425 -15.50 -18.75 -44.32
C ALA A 425 -15.61 -17.65 -43.25
N ALA A 426 -16.83 -17.39 -42.75
CA ALA A 426 -17.07 -16.41 -41.69
C ALA A 426 -16.32 -16.72 -40.38
N HIS A 427 -16.08 -18.01 -40.07
CA HIS A 427 -15.27 -18.41 -38.90
C HIS A 427 -13.80 -17.98 -38.98
N ARG A 428 -13.28 -17.76 -40.19
CA ARG A 428 -11.86 -17.42 -40.43
C ARG A 428 -11.62 -15.92 -40.60
N ILE A 429 -12.67 -15.11 -40.68
CA ILE A 429 -12.54 -13.66 -40.85
C ILE A 429 -12.13 -13.03 -39.51
N ASP A 430 -10.93 -12.46 -39.47
CA ASP A 430 -10.33 -11.79 -38.30
C ASP A 430 -10.10 -10.29 -38.51
N SER A 431 -10.32 -9.80 -39.73
CA SER A 431 -10.06 -8.41 -40.14
C SER A 431 -11.33 -7.61 -40.45
N GLN A 432 -12.51 -8.15 -40.15
CA GLN A 432 -13.82 -7.50 -40.28
C GLN A 432 -14.66 -7.76 -39.05
N PHE A 433 -15.58 -6.84 -38.75
CA PHE A 433 -16.49 -6.97 -37.62
C PHE A 433 -17.84 -6.34 -37.93
N LEU A 434 -18.84 -6.68 -37.12
CA LEU A 434 -20.16 -6.08 -37.11
C LEU A 434 -20.31 -5.16 -35.90
N ILE A 435 -21.10 -4.12 -36.05
CA ILE A 435 -21.69 -3.34 -34.98
C ILE A 435 -23.17 -3.73 -34.96
N GLY A 436 -23.60 -4.41 -33.89
CA GLY A 436 -24.89 -5.11 -33.87
C GLY A 436 -24.96 -6.18 -34.95
N ASP A 437 -26.14 -6.33 -35.58
CA ASP A 437 -26.35 -7.24 -36.71
C ASP A 437 -26.42 -6.52 -38.06
N THR A 438 -26.41 -5.17 -38.05
CA THR A 438 -26.84 -4.37 -39.20
C THR A 438 -25.74 -3.56 -39.87
N LEU A 439 -24.59 -3.34 -39.22
CA LEU A 439 -23.48 -2.57 -39.78
C LEU A 439 -22.20 -3.41 -39.77
N MET A 440 -21.71 -3.79 -40.94
CA MET A 440 -20.43 -4.49 -41.09
C MET A 440 -19.33 -3.51 -41.48
N VAL A 441 -18.14 -3.63 -40.87
CA VAL A 441 -16.98 -2.75 -41.08
C VAL A 441 -15.75 -3.58 -41.46
N ALA A 442 -15.00 -3.09 -42.44
CA ALA A 442 -13.80 -3.71 -43.00
C ALA A 442 -12.70 -2.62 -43.20
N PRO A 443 -11.87 -2.32 -42.19
CA PRO A 443 -10.85 -1.26 -42.28
C PRO A 443 -9.63 -1.67 -43.12
N VAL A 444 -8.96 -0.75 -43.83
CA VAL A 444 -7.67 -1.07 -44.48
C VAL A 444 -6.59 -1.22 -43.40
N LEU A 445 -5.84 -2.33 -43.43
CA LEU A 445 -4.88 -2.69 -42.37
C LEU A 445 -3.41 -2.68 -42.84
N GLU A 446 -3.16 -2.51 -44.13
CA GLU A 446 -1.82 -2.58 -44.72
C GLU A 446 -1.31 -1.19 -45.11
N MET A 447 -0.06 -0.89 -44.77
CA MET A 447 0.57 0.38 -45.09
C MET A 447 0.65 0.60 -46.61
N GLY A 448 0.16 1.75 -47.07
CA GLY A 448 0.21 2.15 -48.49
C GLY A 448 -0.86 1.50 -49.37
N LYS A 449 -1.78 0.70 -48.81
CA LYS A 449 -2.92 0.15 -49.53
C LYS A 449 -4.13 1.08 -49.48
N GLN A 450 -4.90 1.07 -50.56
CA GLN A 450 -6.21 1.75 -50.71
C GLN A 450 -7.26 0.78 -51.28
N GLU A 451 -7.07 -0.49 -50.98
CA GLU A 451 -7.91 -1.60 -51.40
C GLU A 451 -7.78 -2.72 -50.35
N ARG A 452 -8.80 -3.56 -50.22
CA ARG A 452 -8.70 -4.78 -49.40
C ARG A 452 -9.73 -5.82 -49.82
N ASP A 453 -9.48 -7.06 -49.45
CA ASP A 453 -10.49 -8.11 -49.55
C ASP A 453 -11.59 -7.93 -48.49
N VAL A 454 -12.85 -8.13 -48.90
CA VAL A 454 -14.04 -8.03 -48.04
C VAL A 454 -14.99 -9.20 -48.27
N TYR A 455 -15.23 -9.98 -47.22
CA TYR A 455 -16.23 -11.05 -47.21
C TYR A 455 -17.60 -10.53 -46.78
N LEU A 456 -18.62 -10.69 -47.63
CA LEU A 456 -20.02 -10.45 -47.30
C LEU A 456 -20.72 -11.79 -47.00
N PRO A 457 -21.22 -12.01 -45.77
CA PRO A 457 -22.00 -13.21 -45.44
C PRO A 457 -23.39 -13.17 -46.09
N VAL A 458 -24.15 -14.27 -45.99
CA VAL A 458 -25.50 -14.37 -46.54
C VAL A 458 -26.42 -13.25 -46.02
N GLY A 459 -27.11 -12.57 -46.94
CA GLY A 459 -27.92 -11.39 -46.64
C GLY A 459 -27.89 -10.36 -47.78
N LYS A 460 -28.70 -9.31 -47.66
CA LYS A 460 -28.64 -8.17 -48.58
C LYS A 460 -27.86 -7.05 -47.92
N TRP A 461 -26.83 -6.57 -48.61
CA TRP A 461 -25.94 -5.55 -48.08
C TRP A 461 -25.86 -4.35 -49.02
N ARG A 462 -25.78 -3.16 -48.44
CA ARG A 462 -25.52 -1.91 -49.18
C ARG A 462 -24.19 -1.33 -48.74
N SER A 463 -23.24 -1.12 -49.64
CA SER A 463 -21.97 -0.45 -49.29
C SER A 463 -22.20 1.03 -48.98
N TYR A 464 -21.25 1.64 -48.28
CA TYR A 464 -21.17 3.09 -48.12
C TYR A 464 -21.14 3.87 -49.44
N LYS A 465 -20.71 3.23 -50.54
CA LYS A 465 -20.75 3.77 -51.91
C LYS A 465 -22.13 3.64 -52.57
N GLY A 466 -23.11 3.05 -51.90
CA GLY A 466 -24.48 2.88 -52.38
C GLY A 466 -24.72 1.63 -53.24
N GLU A 467 -23.71 0.77 -53.39
CA GLU A 467 -23.80 -0.46 -54.18
C GLU A 467 -24.63 -1.50 -53.43
N LEU A 468 -25.55 -2.18 -54.13
CA LEU A 468 -26.41 -3.21 -53.54
C LEU A 468 -25.90 -4.61 -53.90
N PHE A 469 -25.62 -5.42 -52.88
CA PHE A 469 -25.17 -6.80 -53.00
C PHE A 469 -26.30 -7.75 -52.55
N GLU A 470 -27.01 -8.32 -53.53
CA GLU A 470 -28.09 -9.30 -53.28
C GLU A 470 -27.66 -10.76 -53.49
N LYS A 471 -26.50 -10.98 -54.12
CA LYS A 471 -25.93 -12.30 -54.38
C LYS A 471 -24.81 -12.60 -53.40
N THR A 472 -25.16 -13.02 -52.20
CA THR A 472 -24.25 -13.37 -51.11
C THR A 472 -24.44 -14.83 -50.68
N PRO A 473 -23.47 -15.47 -50.00
CA PRO A 473 -22.17 -14.93 -49.59
C PRO A 473 -21.24 -14.65 -50.78
N VAL A 474 -20.36 -13.66 -50.65
CA VAL A 474 -19.38 -13.29 -51.69
C VAL A 474 -18.11 -12.72 -51.08
N LEU A 475 -16.96 -13.07 -51.66
CA LEU A 475 -15.69 -12.40 -51.38
C LEU A 475 -15.44 -11.34 -52.46
N LEU A 476 -15.39 -10.08 -52.06
CA LEU A 476 -14.96 -8.97 -52.89
C LEU A 476 -13.44 -8.89 -52.80
N THR A 477 -12.75 -9.08 -53.92
CA THR A 477 -11.29 -8.96 -53.98
C THR A 477 -10.87 -7.56 -54.39
N ASP A 478 -9.81 -7.04 -53.78
CA ASP A 478 -9.26 -5.70 -54.07
C ASP A 478 -10.34 -4.59 -54.04
N TYR A 479 -11.26 -4.65 -53.07
CA TYR A 479 -12.33 -3.68 -52.95
C TYR A 479 -11.75 -2.29 -52.63
N PRO A 480 -11.98 -1.26 -53.47
CA PRO A 480 -11.32 0.04 -53.34
C PRO A 480 -11.84 0.84 -52.15
N VAL A 481 -10.92 1.39 -51.36
CA VAL A 481 -11.17 2.21 -50.18
C VAL A 481 -10.15 3.34 -50.15
N ASP A 482 -10.59 4.56 -50.41
CA ASP A 482 -9.70 5.72 -50.39
C ASP A 482 -9.17 5.97 -48.98
N LEU A 483 -8.08 6.75 -48.87
CA LEU A 483 -7.37 6.96 -47.59
C LEU A 483 -8.27 7.63 -46.54
N ASP A 484 -9.23 8.44 -46.99
CA ASP A 484 -10.20 9.14 -46.16
C ASP A 484 -11.55 8.39 -46.06
N GLU A 485 -11.61 7.11 -46.45
CA GLU A 485 -12.80 6.26 -46.40
C GLU A 485 -12.57 5.02 -45.53
N VAL A 486 -13.66 4.42 -45.05
CA VAL A 486 -13.65 3.10 -44.40
C VAL A 486 -14.71 2.24 -45.06
N ALA A 487 -14.37 1.01 -45.45
CA ALA A 487 -15.37 0.14 -46.02
C ALA A 487 -16.36 -0.32 -44.95
N TYR A 488 -17.62 0.07 -45.13
CA TYR A 488 -18.73 -0.42 -44.33
C TYR A 488 -19.95 -0.75 -45.18
N PHE A 489 -20.76 -1.67 -44.67
CA PHE A 489 -21.91 -2.23 -45.36
C PHE A 489 -23.10 -2.29 -44.40
N LEU A 490 -24.24 -1.76 -44.85
CA LEU A 490 -25.49 -1.76 -44.11
C LEU A 490 -26.35 -2.94 -44.54
N TRP A 491 -26.92 -3.65 -43.57
CA TRP A 491 -27.93 -4.66 -43.81
C TRP A 491 -29.18 -4.03 -44.41
N VAL A 492 -29.74 -4.67 -45.43
CA VAL A 492 -30.99 -4.27 -46.09
C VAL A 492 -32.05 -5.31 -45.79
N SER A 493 -33.08 -4.91 -45.06
CA SER A 493 -34.26 -5.74 -44.75
C SER A 493 -35.10 -6.06 -45.99
#